data_AF-A0A358DP80-F1
#
_entry.id   AF-A0A358DP80-F1
#
_cell.length_a   1.000
_cell.length_b   1.000
_cell.length_c   1.000
_cell.angle_alpha   90.00
_cell.angle_beta   90.00
_cell.angle_gamma   90.00
#
_symmetry.space_group_name_H-M   'P 1'
#
loop_
_entity.id
_entity.type
_entity.pdbx_description
1 polymer ?
#
loop_
_entity_poly.entity_id
_entity_poly.type
_entity_poly.pdbx_seq_one_letter_code
_entity_poly.pdbx_strand_id
1 'polypeptide(L)'
;LARCGDGIRRVDVAVGSPGYEECDDGNRSQTDDCLVTCESAGCGDGHVWLGEERCDDGNDNEEDACLEGCIPARCGDGIQRRDLRPGDAGFEACDDG
;
A
#
# COMPACT_ATOMS: atom_id res chain seq x y z
N LEU A 1 -12.62 -25.30 8.17
CA LEU A 1 -12.96 -23.87 8.21
C LEU A 1 -11.96 -23.19 7.32
N ALA A 2 -12.42 -22.53 6.25
CA ALA A 2 -11.58 -21.72 5.36
C ALA A 2 -10.78 -20.73 6.20
N ARG A 3 -9.53 -20.47 5.88
CA ARG A 3 -8.66 -19.53 6.59
C ARG A 3 -7.84 -18.78 5.56
N CYS A 4 -7.73 -17.49 5.79
CA CYS A 4 -6.84 -16.64 5.03
C CYS A 4 -5.48 -17.27 4.67
N GLY A 5 -5.26 -17.41 3.37
CA GLY A 5 -4.06 -17.99 2.77
C GLY A 5 -4.13 -19.50 2.58
N ASP A 6 -5.31 -20.12 2.63
CA ASP A 6 -5.49 -21.55 2.40
C ASP A 6 -5.97 -21.88 0.98
N GLY A 7 -6.16 -20.86 0.14
CA GLY A 7 -6.59 -20.94 -1.24
C GLY A 7 -8.11 -21.04 -1.38
N ILE A 8 -8.86 -20.88 -0.29
CA ILE A 8 -10.32 -21.00 -0.25
C ILE A 8 -10.91 -19.75 0.38
N ARG A 9 -11.38 -18.83 -0.47
CA ARG A 9 -12.07 -17.63 -0.02
C ARG A 9 -13.40 -17.94 0.70
N ARG A 10 -13.52 -17.50 1.95
CA ARG A 10 -14.73 -17.62 2.77
C ARG A 10 -15.78 -16.56 2.44
N VAL A 11 -16.82 -16.99 1.72
CA VAL A 11 -17.96 -16.13 1.30
C VAL A 11 -19.31 -16.54 1.90
N ASP A 12 -19.33 -17.51 2.80
CA ASP A 12 -20.54 -17.98 3.50
C ASP A 12 -20.92 -17.12 4.72
N VAL A 13 -20.15 -16.07 4.99
CA VAL A 13 -20.44 -15.03 6.00
C VAL A 13 -20.66 -13.68 5.33
N ALA A 14 -21.45 -12.80 5.95
CA ALA A 14 -21.75 -11.50 5.37
C ALA A 14 -20.50 -10.60 5.30
N VAL A 15 -20.42 -9.77 4.26
CA VAL A 15 -19.34 -8.78 4.05
C VAL A 15 -19.15 -7.94 5.32
N GLY A 16 -17.91 -7.81 5.79
CA GLY A 16 -17.55 -7.06 7.01
C GLY A 16 -17.85 -7.79 8.33
N SER A 17 -18.36 -9.03 8.29
CA SER A 17 -18.51 -9.85 9.50
C SER A 17 -17.16 -10.47 9.91
N PRO A 18 -16.94 -10.77 11.20
CA PRO A 18 -15.73 -11.46 11.65
C PRO A 18 -15.48 -12.75 10.87
N GLY A 19 -14.34 -12.81 10.19
CA GLY A 19 -13.94 -13.95 9.37
C GLY A 19 -14.52 -13.99 7.97
N TYR A 20 -15.13 -12.90 7.47
CA TYR A 20 -15.31 -12.69 6.03
C TYR A 20 -13.95 -12.51 5.36
N GLU A 21 -13.79 -13.09 4.18
CA GLU A 21 -12.56 -12.98 3.38
C GLU A 21 -12.89 -12.27 2.07
N GLU A 22 -12.35 -11.06 1.88
CA GLU A 22 -12.51 -10.29 0.66
C GLU A 22 -11.74 -10.93 -0.50
N CYS A 23 -10.57 -11.47 -0.19
CA CYS A 23 -9.69 -12.21 -1.07
C CYS A 23 -9.14 -13.45 -0.34
N ASP A 24 -8.56 -14.39 -1.09
CA ASP A 24 -7.66 -15.43 -0.60
C ASP A 24 -6.81 -15.89 -1.79
N ASP A 25 -5.51 -15.64 -1.76
CA ASP A 25 -4.57 -15.96 -2.84
C ASP A 25 -3.74 -17.24 -2.55
N GLY A 26 -4.10 -17.97 -1.49
CA GLY A 26 -3.43 -19.20 -1.10
C GLY A 26 -2.10 -19.03 -0.40
N ASN A 27 -1.77 -17.83 0.07
CA ASN A 27 -0.55 -17.61 0.82
C ASN A 27 -0.69 -16.56 1.95
N ARG A 28 0.39 -16.26 2.68
CA ARG A 28 0.40 -15.32 3.81
C ARG A 28 1.42 -14.21 3.62
N SER A 29 1.40 -13.62 2.43
CA SER A 29 2.17 -12.45 2.05
C SER A 29 1.32 -11.19 2.29
N GLN A 30 1.99 -10.06 2.48
CA GLN A 30 1.38 -8.74 2.60
C GLN A 30 1.65 -7.90 1.34
N THR A 31 2.34 -8.47 0.35
CA THR A 31 2.96 -7.71 -0.74
C THR A 31 2.50 -8.19 -2.11
N ASP A 32 1.37 -8.87 -2.17
CA ASP A 32 0.68 -9.41 -3.33
C ASP A 32 -0.82 -9.12 -3.20
N ASP A 33 -1.63 -9.66 -4.11
CA ASP A 33 -3.03 -9.27 -4.31
C ASP A 33 -3.93 -9.39 -3.07
N CYS A 34 -3.52 -10.16 -2.05
CA CYS A 34 -4.30 -10.39 -0.84
C CYS A 34 -3.47 -10.29 0.44
N LEU A 35 -3.87 -9.40 1.35
CA LEU A 35 -3.23 -9.27 2.65
C LEU A 35 -3.48 -10.51 3.53
N VAL A 36 -2.63 -10.74 4.52
CA VAL A 36 -2.79 -11.73 5.60
C VAL A 36 -4.02 -11.49 6.48
N THR A 37 -4.65 -10.33 6.36
CA THR A 37 -5.95 -9.98 6.97
C THR A 37 -7.14 -10.40 6.10
N CYS A 38 -6.90 -10.88 4.89
CA CYS A 38 -7.89 -11.21 3.86
C CYS A 38 -8.71 -10.01 3.37
N GLU A 39 -8.05 -8.86 3.37
CA GLU A 39 -8.45 -7.64 2.68
C GLU A 39 -7.65 -7.56 1.37
N SER A 40 -8.27 -7.05 0.31
CA SER A 40 -7.59 -6.86 -0.97
C SER A 40 -6.45 -5.86 -0.79
N ALA A 41 -5.28 -6.14 -1.37
CA ALA A 41 -4.20 -5.16 -1.36
C ALA A 41 -4.57 -3.91 -2.16
N GLY A 42 -4.04 -2.77 -1.74
CA GLY A 42 -4.19 -1.54 -2.49
C GLY A 42 -3.60 -0.33 -1.81
N CYS A 43 -3.40 0.71 -2.63
CA CYS A 43 -2.67 1.88 -2.23
C CYS A 43 -3.23 2.56 -0.98
N GLY A 44 -2.34 2.79 -0.01
CA GLY A 44 -2.64 3.36 1.29
C GLY A 44 -2.91 2.29 2.36
N ASP A 45 -2.78 1.00 2.05
CA ASP A 45 -2.90 -0.08 3.04
C ASP A 45 -1.63 -0.26 3.90
N GLY A 46 -0.56 0.45 3.57
CA GLY A 46 0.72 0.43 4.28
C GLY A 46 1.67 -0.68 3.82
N HIS A 47 1.35 -1.38 2.72
CA HIS A 47 2.12 -2.47 2.17
C HIS A 47 2.24 -2.38 0.65
N VAL A 48 3.48 -2.43 0.14
CA VAL A 48 3.71 -2.38 -1.31
C VAL A 48 3.18 -3.64 -1.98
N TRP A 49 2.15 -3.49 -2.82
CA TRP A 49 1.70 -4.54 -3.74
C TRP A 49 2.71 -4.75 -4.88
N LEU A 50 3.52 -5.81 -4.80
CA LEU A 50 4.60 -6.08 -5.73
C LEU A 50 4.08 -6.30 -7.15
N GLY A 51 4.47 -5.40 -8.05
CA GLY A 51 4.12 -5.47 -9.47
C GLY A 51 3.07 -4.46 -9.90
N GLU A 52 2.22 -4.03 -8.96
CA GLU A 52 1.21 -2.99 -9.19
C GLU A 52 1.65 -1.63 -8.62
N GLU A 53 2.28 -1.64 -7.45
CA GLU A 53 2.71 -0.44 -6.72
C GLU A 53 4.22 -0.29 -6.67
N ARG A 54 4.67 0.95 -6.56
CA ARG A 54 6.10 1.30 -6.51
C ARG A 54 6.53 1.82 -5.14
N CYS A 55 5.59 2.29 -4.35
CA CYS A 55 5.70 2.65 -2.94
C CYS A 55 4.31 2.50 -2.31
N ASP A 56 4.25 2.41 -0.99
CA ASP A 56 3.05 2.57 -0.17
C ASP A 56 3.56 2.94 1.22
N ASP A 57 3.21 4.14 1.69
CA ASP A 57 3.58 4.64 3.01
C ASP A 57 2.36 4.79 3.95
N GLY A 58 1.23 4.20 3.55
CA GLY A 58 0.02 4.06 4.35
C GLY A 58 -0.74 5.36 4.57
N ASN A 59 -0.54 6.38 3.73
CA ASN A 59 -1.24 7.64 3.86
C ASN A 59 -1.48 8.33 2.50
N ASP A 60 -2.28 9.41 2.50
CA ASP A 60 -2.68 10.16 1.29
C ASP A 60 -1.90 11.48 1.12
N ASN A 61 -0.73 11.62 1.74
CA ASN A 61 0.03 12.85 1.75
C ASN A 61 0.91 12.98 0.51
N GLU A 62 0.52 13.84 -0.42
CA GLU A 62 1.32 14.11 -1.61
C GLU A 62 2.69 14.76 -1.31
N GLU A 63 2.91 15.33 -0.11
CA GLU A 63 4.16 16.03 0.23
C GLU A 63 5.25 15.10 0.80
N ASP A 64 5.25 13.80 0.52
CA ASP A 64 6.30 12.86 0.97
C ASP A 64 6.86 11.96 -0.14
N ALA A 65 7.45 10.82 0.22
CA ALA A 65 8.10 9.92 -0.72
C ALA A 65 7.10 9.19 -1.64
N CYS A 66 5.85 9.05 -1.23
CA CYS A 66 4.85 8.27 -1.92
C CYS A 66 3.60 9.11 -2.17
N LEU A 67 3.39 9.48 -3.44
CA LEU A 67 2.25 10.29 -3.85
C LEU A 67 0.96 9.46 -3.83
N GLU A 68 -0.17 10.17 -3.89
CA GLU A 68 -1.47 9.57 -4.17
C GLU A 68 -1.39 8.66 -5.40
N GLY A 69 -1.91 7.44 -5.28
CA GLY A 69 -1.82 6.42 -6.32
C GLY A 69 -0.52 5.60 -6.30
N CYS A 70 0.25 5.66 -5.20
CA CYS A 70 1.39 4.76 -4.94
C CYS A 70 2.53 4.91 -5.96
N ILE A 71 2.73 6.16 -6.35
CA ILE A 71 3.77 6.61 -7.26
C ILE A 71 4.86 7.31 -6.45
N PRO A 72 6.13 6.90 -6.59
CA PRO A 72 7.23 7.57 -5.91
C PRO A 72 7.32 9.01 -6.39
N ALA A 73 7.37 9.94 -5.45
CA ALA A 73 7.64 11.35 -5.72
C ALA A 73 8.99 11.51 -6.44
N ARG A 74 9.08 12.49 -7.35
CA ARG A 74 10.28 12.75 -8.15
C ARG A 74 10.47 14.23 -8.38
N CYS A 75 11.72 14.68 -8.31
CA CYS A 75 12.11 16.01 -8.78
C CYS A 75 11.47 16.39 -10.14
N GLY A 76 10.68 17.47 -10.15
CA GLY A 76 10.04 18.02 -11.35
C GLY A 76 8.65 17.43 -11.68
N ASP A 77 8.05 16.66 -10.79
CA ASP A 77 6.63 16.27 -10.84
C ASP A 77 5.67 17.42 -10.46
N GLY A 78 6.18 18.50 -9.88
CA GLY A 78 5.42 19.68 -9.48
C GLY A 78 4.89 19.61 -8.04
N ILE A 79 5.37 18.66 -7.24
CA ILE A 79 4.99 18.51 -5.83
C ILE A 79 6.25 18.56 -4.95
N GLN A 80 6.24 19.44 -3.95
CA GLN A 80 7.34 19.57 -3.01
C GLN A 80 7.27 18.51 -1.92
N ARG A 81 8.32 17.72 -1.79
CA ARG A 81 8.49 16.85 -0.63
C ARG A 81 8.87 17.65 0.62
N ARG A 82 8.17 17.40 1.73
CA ARG A 82 8.30 18.15 3.01
C ARG A 82 8.50 17.27 4.23
N ASP A 83 8.47 15.95 4.06
CA ASP A 83 8.67 14.97 5.12
C ASP A 83 10.13 14.90 5.62
N LEU A 84 11.09 15.32 4.79
CA LEU A 84 12.53 15.31 5.10
C LEU A 84 13.11 16.71 5.25
N ARG A 85 14.03 16.89 6.21
CA ARG A 85 14.73 18.17 6.42
C ARG A 85 16.07 18.21 5.69
N PRO A 86 16.59 19.40 5.36
CA PRO A 86 17.94 19.53 4.83
C PRO A 86 18.98 18.86 5.73
N GLY A 87 19.66 17.84 5.21
CA GLY A 87 20.65 17.04 5.93
C GLY A 87 20.18 15.64 6.32
N ASP A 88 18.90 15.32 6.17
CA ASP A 88 18.39 13.97 6.35
C ASP A 88 18.80 13.06 5.18
N ALA A 89 19.01 11.77 5.46
CA ALA A 89 19.33 10.80 4.42
C ALA A 89 18.13 10.63 3.49
N GLY A 90 18.33 10.81 2.18
CA GLY A 90 17.26 10.77 1.19
C GLY A 90 16.51 12.10 0.99
N PHE A 91 16.96 13.18 1.64
CA PHE A 91 16.46 14.53 1.35
C PHE A 91 16.75 14.90 -0.10
N GLU A 92 15.70 15.24 -0.85
CA GLU A 92 15.78 15.77 -2.21
C GLU A 92 15.32 17.24 -2.19
N ALA A 93 16.21 18.16 -2.62
CA ALA A 93 15.90 19.58 -2.75
C ALA A 93 15.18 19.87 -4.08
N CYS A 94 13.99 19.30 -4.25
CA CYS A 94 13.10 19.58 -5.38
C CYS A 94 11.70 19.78 -4.81
N ASP A 95 10.87 20.71 -5.29
CA ASP A 95 10.48 21.18 -6.62
C ASP A 95 10.91 22.64 -6.93
N ASP A 96 12.10 23.05 -6.48
CA ASP A 96 12.67 24.38 -6.63
C ASP A 96 12.32 25.11 -7.95
N GLY A 97 11.37 26.04 -7.79
CA GLY A 97 10.92 27.08 -8.71
C GLY A 97 9.83 27.93 -8.07
#